data_AF-A0A117PYM6-F1
#
_entry.id   AF-A0A117PYM6-F1
#
_cell.length_a   1.000
_cell.length_b   1.000
_cell.length_c   1.000
_cell.angle_alpha   90.00
_cell.angle_beta   90.00
_cell.angle_gamma   90.00
#
_symmetry.space_group_name_H-M   'P 1'
#
loop_
_entity.id
_entity.type
_entity.pdbx_description
1 polymer ?
#
loop_
_entity_poly.entity_id
_entity_poly.type
_entity_poly.pdbx_seq_one_letter_code
_entity_poly.pdbx_strand_id
1 'polypeptide(L)'
;MEYERVPVDTGTERAWSAPYRTGSVLVSPRHELHTPEARPALRKVLTQVPRKVLPIAPAERHVALYELAVECPGMSEDELIKQACEFFGWRRMGKDIRDCLAADLAELRRQRRLERDVDRVGVVR
;
A
#
# COMPACT_ATOMS: atom_id res chain seq x y z
N MET A 1 -15.67 -21.46 30.37
CA MET A 1 -14.60 -21.57 29.35
C MET A 1 -13.54 -20.55 29.72
N GLU A 2 -12.40 -21.00 30.21
CA GLU A 2 -11.24 -20.14 30.44
C GLU A 2 -10.48 -20.01 29.13
N TYR A 3 -10.20 -18.76 28.72
CA TYR A 3 -9.41 -18.49 27.53
C TYR A 3 -7.95 -18.38 27.95
N GLU A 4 -7.14 -19.33 27.52
CA GLU A 4 -5.69 -19.29 27.70
C GLU A 4 -5.09 -18.22 26.77
N ARG A 5 -4.31 -17.29 27.32
CA ARG A 5 -3.60 -16.30 26.50
C ARG A 5 -2.33 -16.91 25.96
N VAL A 6 -2.29 -17.13 24.65
CA VAL A 6 -1.08 -17.56 23.95
C VAL A 6 -0.10 -16.38 23.88
N PRO A 7 1.15 -16.52 24.35
CA PRO A 7 2.17 -15.49 24.22
C PRO A 7 2.46 -15.24 22.73
N VAL A 8 2.26 -13.99 22.31
CA VAL A 8 2.58 -13.55 20.94
C VAL A 8 4.07 -13.25 20.89
N ASP A 9 4.78 -13.92 19.99
CA ASP A 9 6.17 -13.60 19.66
C ASP A 9 6.26 -12.17 19.10
N THR A 10 6.84 -11.27 19.88
CA THR A 10 7.10 -9.87 19.53
C THR A 10 8.48 -9.69 18.89
N GLY A 11 9.25 -10.77 18.77
CA GLY A 11 10.67 -10.77 18.44
C GLY A 11 10.98 -10.80 16.96
N THR A 12 10.45 -9.86 16.16
CA THR A 12 11.13 -9.42 14.91
C THR A 12 10.47 -8.16 14.39
N GLU A 13 11.26 -7.12 14.08
CA GLU A 13 10.79 -6.08 13.17
C GLU A 13 10.43 -6.75 11.85
N ARG A 14 9.13 -6.81 11.57
CA ARG A 14 8.64 -7.26 10.27
C ARG A 14 9.06 -6.21 9.26
N ALA A 15 10.16 -6.46 8.55
CA ALA A 15 10.67 -5.57 7.51
C ALA A 15 9.61 -5.27 6.41
N TRP A 16 8.59 -6.10 6.32
CA TRP A 16 7.45 -5.97 5.39
C TRP A 16 6.26 -5.18 5.96
N SER A 17 6.27 -4.75 7.23
CA SER A 17 5.18 -3.94 7.79
C SER A 17 5.70 -2.67 8.46
N ALA A 18 5.18 -1.51 8.06
CA ALA A 18 5.44 -0.29 8.79
C ALA A 18 4.83 -0.36 10.22
N PRO A 19 5.46 0.26 11.24
CA PRO A 19 4.84 0.43 12.54
C PRO A 19 3.48 1.12 12.42
N TYR A 20 2.44 0.55 13.04
CA TYR A 20 1.11 1.15 13.03
C TYR A 20 1.15 2.56 13.64
N ARG A 21 0.64 3.56 12.92
CA ARG A 21 0.32 4.88 13.50
C ARG A 21 -1.18 4.96 13.78
N THR A 22 -1.53 5.27 15.01
CA THR A 22 -2.89 5.62 15.39
C THR A 22 -3.26 7.00 14.86
N GLY A 23 -4.41 7.08 14.18
CA GLY A 23 -5.07 8.34 13.83
C GLY A 23 -6.37 8.48 14.60
N SER A 24 -6.68 9.68 15.07
CA SER A 24 -7.98 9.99 15.69
C SER A 24 -8.88 10.70 14.69
N VAL A 25 -10.12 10.23 14.55
CA VAL A 25 -11.14 10.86 13.71
C VAL A 25 -12.42 10.99 14.52
N LEU A 26 -12.99 12.20 14.54
CA LEU A 26 -14.30 12.42 15.12
C LEU A 26 -15.37 12.02 14.11
N VAL A 27 -16.27 11.12 14.53
CA VAL A 27 -17.43 10.71 13.74
C VAL A 27 -18.66 10.95 14.61
N SER A 28 -19.66 11.62 14.07
CA SER A 28 -20.94 11.86 14.75
C SER A 28 -22.07 11.09 14.05
N PRO A 29 -22.07 9.74 14.09
CA PRO A 29 -23.19 8.97 13.58
C PRO A 29 -24.39 9.10 14.52
N ARG A 30 -25.60 8.95 13.98
CA ARG A 30 -26.82 8.78 14.80
C ARG A 30 -26.93 7.38 15.41
N HIS A 31 -26.10 6.44 14.96
CA HIS A 31 -26.13 5.02 15.34
C HIS A 31 -24.83 4.64 16.05
N GLU A 32 -24.89 3.62 16.90
CA GLU A 32 -23.69 3.07 17.52
C GLU A 32 -22.75 2.46 16.47
N LEU A 33 -21.44 2.62 16.63
CA LEU A 33 -20.45 2.28 15.59
C LEU A 33 -20.43 0.79 15.20
N HIS A 34 -20.88 -0.09 16.08
CA HIS A 34 -20.88 -1.53 15.82
C HIS A 34 -22.09 -2.00 15.00
N THR A 35 -23.09 -1.13 14.78
CA THR A 35 -24.31 -1.53 14.09
C THR A 35 -24.18 -1.41 12.56
N PRO A 36 -24.98 -2.18 11.79
CA PRO A 36 -24.99 -2.07 10.33
C PRO A 36 -25.29 -0.66 9.81
N GLU A 37 -26.12 0.11 10.52
CA GLU A 37 -26.55 1.46 10.16
C GLU A 37 -25.41 2.47 10.24
N ALA A 38 -24.37 2.20 11.03
CA ALA A 38 -23.16 3.04 11.10
C ALA A 38 -22.19 2.78 9.93
N ARG A 39 -22.34 1.69 9.17
CA ARG A 39 -21.41 1.31 8.08
C ARG A 39 -21.16 2.41 7.06
N PRO A 40 -22.16 3.19 6.57
CA PRO A 40 -21.89 4.25 5.61
C PRO A 40 -20.98 5.35 6.18
N ALA A 41 -21.16 5.74 7.44
CA ALA A 41 -20.34 6.73 8.12
C ALA A 41 -18.91 6.21 8.35
N LEU A 42 -18.79 4.97 8.83
CA LEU A 42 -17.49 4.30 8.97
C LEU A 42 -16.77 4.17 7.63
N ARG A 43 -17.45 3.75 6.56
CA ARG A 43 -16.87 3.63 5.22
C ARG A 43 -16.36 4.96 4.71
N LYS A 44 -17.10 6.06 4.94
CA LYS A 44 -16.65 7.41 4.58
C LYS A 44 -15.36 7.77 5.33
N VAL A 45 -15.29 7.53 6.63
CA VAL A 45 -14.10 7.83 7.44
C VAL A 45 -12.90 7.00 7.00
N LEU A 46 -13.08 5.68 6.84
CA LEU A 46 -12.01 4.77 6.43
C LEU A 46 -11.49 5.07 5.01
N THR A 47 -12.34 5.58 4.12
CA THR A 47 -11.93 6.02 2.76
C THR A 47 -11.37 7.43 2.71
N GLN A 48 -11.64 8.25 3.73
CA GLN A 48 -11.07 9.60 3.91
C GLN A 48 -9.70 9.61 4.57
N VAL A 49 -9.23 8.49 5.09
CA VAL A 49 -7.83 8.32 5.51
C VAL A 49 -7.06 7.80 4.29
N PRO A 50 -6.60 8.66 3.37
CA PRO A 50 -5.70 8.18 2.33
C PRO A 50 -4.47 7.61 3.04
N ARG A 51 -4.14 6.36 2.74
CA ARG A 51 -2.79 5.86 3.04
C ARG A 51 -1.86 6.85 2.36
N LYS A 52 -1.14 7.71 3.07
CA LYS A 52 -0.17 8.58 2.38
C LYS A 52 0.97 7.68 1.89
N VAL A 53 1.66 8.05 0.81
CA VAL A 53 2.76 7.24 0.26
C VAL A 53 3.87 7.02 1.28
N LEU A 54 4.23 8.09 2.01
CA LEU A 54 5.34 8.08 2.95
C LEU A 54 5.13 7.16 4.18
N PRO A 55 3.94 7.08 4.79
CA PRO A 55 3.67 6.09 5.85
C PRO A 55 3.65 4.62 5.42
N ILE A 56 3.50 4.31 4.12
CA ILE A 56 3.63 2.92 3.66
C ILE A 56 5.13 2.57 3.62
N ALA A 57 5.53 1.43 4.17
CA ALA A 57 6.93 1.02 4.12
C ALA A 57 7.39 0.83 2.65
N PRO A 58 8.62 1.20 2.29
CA PRO A 58 9.16 0.94 0.95
C PRO A 58 9.03 -0.53 0.53
N ALA A 59 9.28 -1.47 1.46
CA ALA A 59 9.13 -2.90 1.20
C ALA A 59 7.72 -3.30 0.74
N GLU A 60 6.67 -2.72 1.33
CA GLU A 60 5.27 -2.97 0.90
C GLU A 60 5.02 -2.44 -0.51
N ARG A 61 5.55 -1.25 -0.83
CA ARG A 61 5.44 -0.67 -2.18
C ARG A 61 6.22 -1.47 -3.22
N HIS A 62 7.41 -1.96 -2.85
CA HIS A 62 8.24 -2.80 -3.70
C HIS A 62 7.57 -4.12 -4.05
N VAL A 63 6.96 -4.78 -3.06
CA VAL A 63 6.18 -6.01 -3.30
C VAL A 63 5.02 -5.71 -4.24
N ALA A 64 4.21 -4.68 -3.98
CA ALA A 64 3.09 -4.34 -4.84
C ALA A 64 3.52 -4.04 -6.30
N LEU A 65 4.58 -3.23 -6.49
CA LEU A 65 5.11 -2.92 -7.82
C LEU A 65 5.63 -4.17 -8.55
N TYR A 66 6.30 -5.06 -7.83
CA TYR A 66 6.81 -6.30 -8.40
C TYR A 66 5.67 -7.23 -8.82
N GLU A 67 4.70 -7.49 -7.94
CA GLU A 67 3.57 -8.37 -8.25
C GLU A 67 2.73 -7.83 -9.41
N LEU A 68 2.47 -6.52 -9.45
CA LEU A 68 1.77 -5.87 -10.58
C LEU A 68 2.54 -6.03 -11.90
N ALA A 69 3.87 -5.95 -11.87
CA ALA A 69 4.71 -6.16 -13.06
C ALA A 69 4.72 -7.63 -13.51
N VAL A 70 4.63 -8.58 -12.58
CA VAL A 70 4.50 -10.02 -12.87
C VAL A 70 3.15 -10.33 -13.50
N GLU A 71 2.06 -9.75 -12.97
CA GLU A 71 0.69 -10.01 -13.43
C GLU A 71 0.41 -9.47 -14.82
N CYS A 72 1.04 -8.34 -15.22
CA CYS A 72 0.91 -7.83 -16.58
C CYS A 72 2.29 -7.44 -17.16
N PRO A 73 3.02 -8.38 -17.78
CA PRO A 73 4.32 -8.10 -18.37
C PRO A 73 4.17 -7.14 -19.56
N GLY A 74 5.11 -6.20 -19.69
CA GLY A 74 5.15 -5.28 -20.82
C GLY A 74 4.46 -3.93 -20.61
N MET A 75 3.94 -3.66 -19.42
CA MET A 75 3.46 -2.32 -19.04
C MET A 75 4.60 -1.30 -19.05
N SER A 76 4.30 -0.07 -19.45
CA SER A 76 5.21 1.06 -19.26
C SER A 76 5.35 1.42 -17.78
N GLU A 77 6.40 2.16 -17.44
CA GLU A 77 6.62 2.65 -16.07
C GLU A 77 5.45 3.51 -15.57
N ASP A 78 4.92 4.39 -16.42
CA ASP A 78 3.78 5.24 -16.07
C ASP A 78 2.50 4.44 -15.83
N GLU A 79 2.26 3.38 -16.61
CA GLU A 79 1.13 2.47 -16.41
C GLU A 79 1.26 1.70 -15.10
N LEU A 80 2.46 1.19 -14.79
CA LEU A 80 2.71 0.48 -13.54
C LEU A 80 2.54 1.41 -12.32
N ILE A 81 3.04 2.65 -12.41
CA ILE A 81 2.84 3.68 -11.37
C ILE A 81 1.35 3.98 -11.18
N LYS A 82 0.59 4.08 -12.28
CA LYS A 82 -0.87 4.29 -12.22
C LYS A 82 -1.58 3.12 -11.55
N GLN A 83 -1.27 1.89 -11.93
CA GLN A 83 -1.84 0.69 -11.32
C GLN A 83 -1.50 0.57 -9.83
N ALA A 84 -0.26 0.88 -9.44
CA ALA A 84 0.12 0.93 -8.03
C ALA A 84 -0.68 1.98 -7.25
N CYS A 85 -0.93 3.16 -7.83
CA CYS A 85 -1.78 4.17 -7.21
C CYS A 85 -3.22 3.67 -7.01
N GLU A 86 -3.79 2.99 -8.00
CA GLU A 86 -5.13 2.37 -7.90
C GLU A 86 -5.16 1.30 -6.80
N PHE A 87 -4.16 0.42 -6.75
CA PHE A 87 -3.99 -0.60 -5.72
C PHE A 87 -3.94 -0.02 -4.30
N PHE A 88 -3.17 1.05 -4.09
CA PHE A 88 -3.08 1.69 -2.78
C PHE A 88 -4.30 2.59 -2.44
N GLY A 89 -5.16 2.88 -3.42
CA GLY A 89 -6.35 3.71 -3.28
C GLY A 89 -6.08 5.22 -3.39
N TRP A 90 -4.97 5.61 -4.02
CA TRP A 90 -4.59 7.02 -4.19
C TRP A 90 -5.34 7.64 -5.37
N ARG A 91 -6.39 8.40 -5.05
CA ARG A 91 -7.24 9.07 -6.05
C ARG A 91 -6.55 10.21 -6.82
N ARG A 92 -5.48 10.79 -6.28
CA ARG A 92 -4.72 11.87 -6.92
C ARG A 92 -3.25 11.51 -6.95
N MET A 93 -2.66 11.47 -8.14
CA MET A 93 -1.24 11.29 -8.34
C MET A 93 -0.56 12.67 -8.30
N GLY A 94 -0.07 13.05 -7.13
CA GLY A 94 0.79 14.22 -6.95
C GLY A 94 2.23 13.93 -7.40
N LYS A 95 3.02 14.99 -7.59
CA LYS A 95 4.45 14.87 -7.92
C LYS A 95 5.21 14.07 -6.86
N ASP A 96 4.89 14.27 -5.59
CA ASP A 96 5.43 13.54 -4.45
C ASP A 96 5.20 12.01 -4.55
N ILE A 97 3.99 11.60 -4.95
CA ILE A 97 3.65 10.18 -5.14
C ILE A 97 4.45 9.58 -6.30
N ARG A 98 4.48 10.29 -7.43
CA ARG A 98 5.20 9.85 -8.62
C ARG A 98 6.69 9.72 -8.35
N ASP A 99 7.30 10.75 -7.77
CA ASP A 99 8.73 10.76 -7.47
C ASP A 99 9.10 9.62 -6.49
N CYS A 100 8.25 9.35 -5.49
CA CYS A 100 8.46 8.22 -4.57
C CYS A 100 8.38 6.86 -5.26
N LEU A 101 7.37 6.63 -6.10
CA LEU A 101 7.23 5.35 -6.81
C LEU A 101 8.31 5.16 -7.89
N ALA A 102 8.73 6.23 -8.55
CA ALA A 102 9.85 6.20 -9.49
C ALA A 102 11.16 5.82 -8.79
N ALA A 103 11.41 6.35 -7.59
CA ALA A 103 12.54 5.96 -6.76
C ALA A 103 12.48 4.47 -6.35
N ASP A 104 11.29 3.97 -6.01
CA ASP A 104 11.08 2.55 -5.69
C ASP A 104 11.34 1.65 -6.90
N LEU A 105 10.91 2.04 -8.10
CA LEU A 105 11.19 1.31 -9.34
C LEU A 105 12.69 1.31 -9.68
N ALA A 106 13.37 2.45 -9.48
CA ALA A 106 14.82 2.52 -9.64
C ALA A 106 15.54 1.57 -8.66
N GLU A 107 15.05 1.45 -7.42
CA GLU A 107 15.58 0.52 -6.43
C GLU A 107 15.36 -0.95 -6.84
N LEU A 108 14.17 -1.31 -7.29
CA LEU A 108 13.87 -2.66 -7.78
C LEU A 108 14.72 -3.03 -9.00
N ARG A 109 15.00 -2.09 -9.90
CA ARG A 109 15.93 -2.26 -11.02
C ARG A 109 17.37 -2.44 -10.56
N ARG A 110 17.82 -1.64 -9.59
CA ARG A 110 19.15 -1.79 -8.98
C ARG A 110 19.34 -3.17 -8.38
N GLN A 111 18.30 -3.72 -7.77
CA GLN A 111 18.27 -5.09 -7.22
C GLN A 111 18.14 -6.19 -8.29
N ARG A 112 18.11 -5.83 -9.58
CA ARG A 112 17.82 -6.73 -10.73
C ARG A 112 16.51 -7.51 -10.60
N ARG A 113 15.53 -6.98 -9.87
CA ARG A 113 14.19 -7.58 -9.79
C ARG A 113 13.32 -7.19 -10.99
N LEU A 114 13.63 -6.06 -11.62
CA LEU A 114 12.98 -5.58 -12.84
C LEU A 114 14.03 -5.25 -13.90
N GLU A 115 13.77 -5.64 -15.14
CA GLU A 115 14.52 -5.27 -16.34
C GLU A 115 13.76 -4.17 -17.10
N ARG A 116 14.50 -3.29 -17.76
CA ARG A 116 13.92 -2.29 -18.66
C ARG A 116 14.21 -2.72 -20.09
N ASP A 117 13.16 -2.95 -20.88
CA ASP A 117 13.29 -3.02 -22.33
C ASP A 117 12.61 -1.80 -22.95
N VAL A 118 13.43 -0.81 -23.34
CA VAL A 118 13.19 0.51 -23.98
C VAL A 118 11.96 1.32 -23.52
N ASP A 119 10.76 0.75 -23.45
CA ASP A 119 9.51 1.36 -22.93
C ASP A 119 8.66 0.43 -22.04
N ARG A 120 9.17 -0.73 -21.65
CA ARG A 120 8.43 -1.80 -20.97
C ARG A 120 9.16 -2.29 -19.72
N VAL A 121 8.39 -2.55 -18.67
CA VAL A 121 8.85 -3.21 -17.45
C VAL A 121 8.77 -4.72 -17.66
N GLY A 122 9.94 -5.37 -17.65
CA GLY A 122 10.08 -6.82 -17.60
C GLY A 122 10.46 -7.27 -16.18
N VAL A 123 10.03 -8.46 -15.79
CA VAL A 123 10.46 -9.07 -14.51
C VAL A 123 11.57 -10.07 -14.80
N VAL A 124 12.66 -10.01 -14.04
CA VAL A 124 13.75 -10.99 -14.13
C VAL A 124 13.32 -12.24 -13.38
N ARG A 125 13.17 -13.36 -14.09
CA ARG A 125 12.88 -14.68 -13.53
C ARG A 125 14.16 -15.48 -13.30
#